data_AF-A0A4R7AXQ7-F1
#
_entry.id   AF-A0A4R7AXQ7-F1
#
_cell.length_a   1.000
_cell.length_b   1.000
_cell.length_c   1.000
_cell.angle_alpha   90.00
_cell.angle_beta   90.00
_cell.angle_gamma   90.00
#
_symmetry.space_group_name_H-M   'P 1'
#
loop_
_entity.id
_entity.type
_entity.pdbx_description
1 polymer ?
#
loop_
_entity_poly.entity_id
_entity_poly.type
_entity_poly.pdbx_seq_one_letter_code
_entity_poly.pdbx_strand_id
1 'polypeptide(L)'
;MKRDEFLERLAHALAGLPQSEREEILADYRAYFDDALADGRDEEAVCRALGEPTRLARELCAERKLKQWEAHKTPGNLGQVLSALAGLSVLNLLLAFPYLVVMTVLTSLWLGALMLLLAGVLCTGAWLSHTLTGWPAFNHMMFNDSMTGPMMIAGNTNITIDGDGENRGHVSIRTDASTGSVQIAVRDDNGSFVLQNASDGSIARMMSSDAHGRVVLGHMRPETPFGILVVGLVLMLIGGLGSFFGWKVIVAVWRGTGQWLRWQWRLLHGESRP
;
A
#
# COMPACT_ATOMS: atom_id res chain seq x y z
N MET A 1 61.84 38.66 35.99
CA MET A 1 61.94 37.77 34.82
C MET A 1 62.43 38.65 33.68
N LYS A 2 63.47 38.23 32.95
CA LYS A 2 64.01 38.99 31.81
C LYS A 2 63.37 38.52 30.50
N ARG A 3 63.56 39.28 29.42
CA ARG A 3 62.98 38.98 28.09
C ARG A 3 63.21 37.52 27.66
N ASP A 4 64.46 37.05 27.73
CA ASP A 4 64.84 35.73 27.21
C ASP A 4 64.14 34.60 28.00
N GLU A 5 64.00 34.76 29.31
CA GLU A 5 63.30 33.81 30.19
C GLU A 5 61.77 33.81 29.93
N PHE A 6 61.18 34.96 29.57
CA PHE A 6 59.77 35.05 29.16
C PHE A 6 59.51 34.31 27.85
N LEU A 7 60.34 34.57 26.84
CA LEU A 7 60.21 33.97 25.52
C LEU A 7 60.44 32.45 25.54
N GLU A 8 61.37 31.97 26.36
CA GLU A 8 61.62 30.52 26.53
C GLU A 8 60.41 29.81 27.16
N ARG A 9 59.83 30.39 28.23
CA ARG A 9 58.63 29.84 28.88
C ARG A 9 57.41 29.90 27.96
N LEU A 10 57.26 30.96 27.17
CA LEU A 10 56.20 31.09 26.17
C LEU A 10 56.36 30.04 25.06
N ALA A 11 57.58 29.83 24.54
CA ALA A 11 57.87 28.83 23.52
C ALA A 11 57.55 27.40 23.99
N HIS A 12 57.89 27.09 25.25
CA HIS A 12 57.56 25.79 25.85
C HIS A 12 56.05 25.61 26.04
N ALA A 13 55.33 26.66 26.45
CA ALA A 13 53.89 26.61 26.63
C ALA A 13 53.11 26.54 25.29
N LEU A 14 53.70 27.04 24.19
CA LEU A 14 53.16 26.96 22.83
C LEU A 14 53.54 25.66 22.08
N ALA A 15 54.18 24.69 22.74
CA ALA A 15 54.61 23.43 22.10
C ALA A 15 53.47 22.59 21.50
N GLY A 16 52.22 22.88 21.86
CA GLY A 16 51.02 22.24 21.28
C GLY A 16 50.58 22.80 19.92
N LEU A 17 51.25 23.84 19.40
CA LEU A 17 50.99 24.42 18.08
C LEU A 17 52.03 23.97 17.04
N PRO A 18 51.69 24.01 15.73
CA PRO A 18 52.64 23.77 14.65
C PRO A 18 53.87 24.68 14.74
N GLN A 19 55.03 24.16 14.35
CA GLN A 19 56.30 24.88 14.48
C GLN A 19 56.28 26.26 13.83
N SER A 20 55.70 26.38 12.63
CA SER A 20 55.60 27.64 11.89
C SER A 20 54.79 28.70 12.65
N GLU A 21 53.64 28.33 13.22
CA GLU A 21 52.77 29.25 13.96
C GLU A 21 53.42 29.70 15.27
N ARG A 22 54.11 28.77 15.95
CA ARG A 22 54.85 29.09 17.18
C ARG A 22 56.00 30.08 16.91
N GLU A 23 56.73 29.90 15.81
CA GLU A 23 57.82 30.80 15.44
C GLU A 23 57.31 32.20 15.05
N GLU A 24 56.17 32.28 14.36
CA GLU A 24 55.47 33.54 14.05
C GLU A 24 55.08 34.30 15.33
N ILE A 25 54.41 33.63 16.28
CA ILE A 25 54.02 34.24 17.55
C ILE A 25 55.25 34.73 18.33
N LEU A 26 56.32 33.92 18.40
CA LEU A 26 57.54 34.32 19.10
C LEU A 26 58.25 35.49 18.43
N ALA A 27 58.16 35.62 17.09
CA ALA A 27 58.72 36.76 16.37
C ALA A 27 57.96 38.06 16.69
N ASP A 28 56.63 38.01 16.74
CA ASP A 28 55.80 39.18 17.09
C ASP A 28 56.10 39.70 18.49
N TYR A 29 56.21 38.79 19.47
CA TYR A 29 56.55 39.17 20.84
C TYR A 29 58.00 39.67 20.97
N ARG A 30 58.95 39.13 20.20
CA ARG A 30 60.33 39.66 20.15
C ARG A 30 60.34 41.12 19.67
N ALA A 31 59.64 41.41 18.57
CA ALA A 31 59.50 42.77 18.06
C ALA A 31 58.86 43.71 19.10
N TYR A 32 57.82 43.24 19.80
CA TYR A 32 57.18 44.01 20.87
C TYR A 32 58.13 44.34 22.03
N PHE A 33 58.97 43.38 22.44
CA PHE A 33 59.98 43.62 23.47
C PHE A 33 61.06 44.61 22.99
N ASP A 34 61.49 44.52 21.74
CA ASP A 34 62.49 45.42 21.16
C ASP A 34 61.95 46.85 21.04
N ASP A 35 60.68 47.02 20.66
CA ASP A 35 60.00 48.33 20.63
C ASP A 35 59.85 48.92 22.03
N ALA A 36 59.47 48.10 23.02
CA ALA A 36 59.32 48.57 24.40
C ALA A 36 60.66 49.00 25.03
N LEU A 37 61.75 48.33 24.66
CA LEU A 37 63.11 48.70 25.04
C LEU A 37 63.55 50.02 24.37
N ALA A 38 63.21 50.21 23.09
CA ALA A 38 63.48 51.45 22.37
C ALA A 38 62.72 52.66 22.97
N ASP A 39 61.53 52.43 23.52
CA ASP A 39 60.75 53.43 24.28
C ASP A 39 61.30 53.72 25.69
N GLY A 40 62.43 53.10 26.08
CA GLY A 40 63.06 53.28 27.39
C GLY A 40 62.33 52.58 28.53
N ARG A 41 61.46 51.60 28.25
CA ARG A 41 60.82 50.77 29.28
C ARG A 41 61.76 49.63 29.66
N ASP A 42 61.84 49.36 30.96
CA ASP A 42 62.63 48.24 31.48
C ASP A 42 61.97 46.89 31.16
N GLU A 43 62.79 45.86 30.86
CA GLU A 43 62.32 44.53 30.47
C GLU A 43 61.42 43.90 31.54
N GLU A 44 61.72 44.13 32.82
CA GLU A 44 60.95 43.59 33.93
C GLU A 44 59.56 44.21 34.02
N ALA A 45 59.41 45.48 33.63
CA ALA A 45 58.13 46.16 33.59
C ALA A 45 57.26 45.62 32.44
N VAL A 46 57.86 45.33 31.28
CA VAL A 46 57.17 44.72 30.13
C VAL A 46 56.70 43.30 30.46
N CYS A 47 57.55 42.50 31.11
CA CYS A 47 57.16 41.16 31.58
C CYS A 47 56.00 41.21 32.57
N ARG A 48 55.99 42.19 33.48
CA ARG A 48 54.90 42.37 34.46
C ARG A 48 53.58 42.80 33.79
N ALA A 49 53.66 43.59 32.72
CA ALA A 49 52.50 44.01 31.94
C ALA A 49 51.90 42.85 31.12
N LEU A 50 52.73 41.97 30.57
CA LEU A 50 52.30 40.79 29.81
C LEU A 50 51.78 39.64 30.71
N GLY A 51 52.19 39.60 31.98
CA GLY A 51 51.71 38.63 32.96
C GLY A 51 52.37 37.25 32.84
N GLU A 52 51.62 36.18 33.16
CA GLU A 52 52.14 34.82 33.18
C GLU A 52 52.19 34.20 31.77
N PRO A 53 53.38 33.80 31.24
CA PRO A 53 53.54 33.32 29.86
C PRO A 53 52.75 32.02 29.59
N THR A 54 52.53 31.20 30.61
CA THR A 54 51.73 29.97 30.49
C THR A 54 50.23 30.24 30.32
N ARG A 55 49.72 31.33 30.90
CA ARG A 55 48.32 31.75 30.74
C ARG A 55 48.09 32.35 29.36
N LEU A 56 49.01 33.21 28.92
CA LEU A 56 49.00 33.81 27.59
C LEU A 56 49.02 32.73 26.49
N ALA A 57 49.89 31.72 26.62
CA ALA A 57 49.95 30.60 25.67
C ALA A 57 48.64 29.81 25.58
N ARG A 58 47.94 29.62 26.71
CA ARG A 58 46.64 28.92 26.73
C ARG A 58 45.56 29.70 26.00
N GLU A 59 45.54 31.02 26.15
CA GLU A 59 44.59 31.90 25.47
C GLU A 59 44.82 31.90 23.95
N LEU A 60 46.08 32.09 23.52
CA LEU A 60 46.48 32.01 22.11
C LEU A 60 46.15 30.64 21.48
N CYS A 61 46.42 29.54 22.20
CA CYS A 61 46.07 28.20 21.73
C CYS A 61 44.56 28.00 21.61
N ALA A 62 43.77 28.54 22.54
CA ALA A 62 42.31 28.43 22.52
C ALA A 62 41.70 29.19 21.34
N GLU A 63 42.15 30.43 21.10
CA GLU A 63 41.69 31.23 19.96
C GLU A 63 42.05 30.60 18.62
N ARG A 64 43.27 30.08 18.48
CA ARG A 64 43.72 29.42 17.24
C ARG A 64 42.99 28.12 16.98
N LYS A 65 42.75 27.29 18.01
CA LYS A 65 41.94 26.07 17.89
C LYS A 65 40.51 26.36 17.50
N LEU A 66 39.90 27.43 18.03
CA LEU A 66 38.55 27.85 17.66
C LEU A 66 38.49 28.30 16.20
N LYS A 67 39.44 29.15 15.76
CA LYS A 67 39.55 29.58 14.36
C LYS A 67 39.80 28.42 13.39
N GLN A 68 40.65 27.46 13.76
CA GLN A 68 40.87 26.26 12.95
C GLN A 68 39.60 25.40 12.86
N TRP A 69 38.85 25.26 13.96
CA TRP A 69 37.58 24.53 13.98
C TRP A 69 36.51 25.19 13.10
N GLU A 70 36.43 26.52 13.11
CA GLU A 70 35.55 27.28 12.22
C GLU A 70 35.97 27.17 10.76
N ALA A 71 37.28 27.23 10.48
CA ALA A 71 37.83 27.11 9.12
C ALA A 71 37.71 25.69 8.53
N HIS A 72 37.69 24.64 9.36
CA HIS A 72 37.59 23.24 8.92
C HIS A 72 36.15 22.73 8.74
N LYS A 73 35.10 23.58 8.86
CA LYS A 73 33.78 23.28 8.29
C LYS A 73 33.87 23.31 6.77
N THR A 74 34.44 22.25 6.20
CA THR A 74 34.75 22.14 4.77
C THR A 74 33.45 22.07 3.95
N PRO A 75 33.03 23.13 3.22
CA PRO A 75 31.81 23.10 2.41
C PRO A 75 31.91 22.16 1.20
N GLY A 76 33.12 21.73 0.84
CA GLY A 76 33.37 20.77 -0.25
C GLY A 76 32.84 19.36 0.02
N ASN A 77 32.85 18.89 1.28
CA ASN A 77 32.30 17.59 1.64
C ASN A 77 30.78 17.62 1.88
N LEU A 78 30.17 18.81 2.02
CA LEU A 78 28.72 18.93 2.17
C LEU A 78 28.00 18.40 0.93
N GLY A 79 28.50 18.69 -0.28
CA GLY A 79 27.88 18.22 -1.52
C GLY A 79 27.89 16.69 -1.67
N GLN A 80 28.99 16.04 -1.28
CA GLN A 80 29.11 14.58 -1.29
C GLN A 80 28.24 13.91 -0.21
N VAL A 81 28.13 14.54 0.96
CA VAL A 81 27.22 14.08 2.03
C VAL A 81 25.76 14.29 1.62
N LEU A 82 25.44 15.40 0.96
CA LEU A 82 24.08 15.72 0.49
C LEU A 82 23.66 14.80 -0.65
N SER A 83 24.57 14.45 -1.56
CA SER A 83 24.29 13.49 -2.63
C SER A 83 24.19 12.06 -2.10
N ALA A 84 24.98 11.69 -1.08
CA ALA A 84 24.82 10.42 -0.38
C ALA A 84 23.47 10.35 0.38
N LEU A 85 23.05 11.43 1.06
CA LEU A 85 21.73 11.53 1.70
C LEU A 85 20.60 11.49 0.67
N ALA A 86 20.74 12.20 -0.44
CA ALA A 86 19.76 12.21 -1.52
C ALA A 86 19.64 10.82 -2.17
N GLY A 87 20.77 10.16 -2.42
CA GLY A 87 20.81 8.79 -2.93
C GLY A 87 20.17 7.79 -1.96
N LEU A 88 20.39 7.94 -0.66
CA LEU A 88 19.73 7.15 0.37
C LEU A 88 18.22 7.38 0.39
N SER A 89 17.76 8.63 0.17
CA SER A 89 16.35 8.97 0.06
C SER A 89 15.69 8.35 -1.18
N VAL A 90 16.36 8.41 -2.33
CA VAL A 90 15.89 7.76 -3.57
C VAL A 90 15.83 6.24 -3.40
N LEU A 91 16.82 5.63 -2.75
CA LEU A 91 16.83 4.19 -2.48
C LEU A 91 15.71 3.80 -1.50
N ASN A 92 15.44 4.63 -0.48
CA ASN A 92 14.31 4.45 0.43
C ASN A 92 12.95 4.60 -0.30
N LEU A 93 12.83 5.53 -1.25
CA LEU A 93 11.63 5.72 -2.06
C LEU A 93 11.41 4.54 -3.02
N LEU A 94 12.49 4.05 -3.64
CA LEU A 94 12.48 2.86 -4.48
C LEU A 94 12.03 1.62 -3.69
N LEU A 95 12.46 1.49 -2.43
CA LEU A 95 12.00 0.43 -1.52
C LEU A 95 10.56 0.64 -1.04
N ALA A 96 10.12 1.89 -0.87
CA ALA A 96 8.76 2.21 -0.47
C ALA A 96 7.72 1.92 -1.57
N PHE A 97 8.10 2.05 -2.85
CA PHE A 97 7.20 1.80 -3.98
C PHE A 97 6.57 0.40 -4.00
N PRO A 98 7.33 -0.73 -3.96
CA PRO A 98 6.74 -2.06 -3.94
C PRO A 98 5.89 -2.30 -2.68
N TYR A 99 6.28 -1.72 -1.54
CA TYR A 99 5.47 -1.77 -0.32
C TYR A 99 4.11 -1.08 -0.51
N LEU A 100 4.08 0.11 -1.13
CA LEU A 100 2.82 0.81 -1.43
C LEU A 100 1.95 0.02 -2.41
N VAL A 101 2.54 -0.61 -3.44
CA VAL A 101 1.80 -1.47 -4.38
C VAL A 101 1.16 -2.66 -3.64
N VAL A 102 1.88 -3.32 -2.74
CA VAL A 102 1.32 -4.42 -1.94
C VAL A 102 0.19 -3.90 -1.05
N MET A 103 0.34 -2.72 -0.46
CA MET A 103 -0.72 -2.10 0.35
C MET A 103 -1.97 -1.77 -0.44
N THR A 104 -1.85 -1.23 -1.66
CA THR A 104 -3.03 -0.93 -2.50
C THR A 104 -3.74 -2.19 -2.98
N VAL A 105 -2.99 -3.23 -3.34
CA VAL A 105 -3.59 -4.53 -3.70
C VAL A 105 -4.30 -5.15 -2.50
N LEU A 106 -3.67 -5.12 -1.32
CA LEU A 106 -4.26 -5.68 -0.11
C LEU A 106 -5.53 -4.93 0.32
N THR A 107 -5.54 -3.60 0.26
CA THR A 107 -6.74 -2.81 0.57
C THR A 107 -7.84 -3.00 -0.46
N SER A 108 -7.50 -3.12 -1.75
CA SER A 108 -8.48 -3.45 -2.81
C SER A 108 -9.12 -4.81 -2.58
N LEU A 109 -8.34 -5.82 -2.22
CA LEU A 109 -8.85 -7.17 -1.94
C LEU A 109 -9.76 -7.18 -0.70
N TRP A 110 -9.40 -6.42 0.34
CA TRP A 110 -10.25 -6.24 1.52
C TRP A 110 -11.57 -5.52 1.17
N LEU A 111 -11.52 -4.48 0.34
CA LEU A 111 -12.73 -3.82 -0.19
C LEU A 111 -13.60 -4.79 -0.99
N GLY A 112 -13.00 -5.66 -1.81
CA GLY A 112 -13.71 -6.70 -2.53
C GLY A 112 -14.43 -7.67 -1.60
N ALA A 113 -13.77 -8.12 -0.52
CA ALA A 113 -14.40 -8.95 0.50
C ALA A 113 -15.56 -8.23 1.23
N LEU A 114 -15.42 -6.93 1.47
CA LEU A 114 -16.48 -6.10 2.06
C LEU A 114 -17.69 -5.97 1.13
N MET A 115 -17.47 -5.77 -0.18
CA MET A 115 -18.55 -5.74 -1.17
C MET A 115 -19.25 -7.09 -1.26
N LEU A 116 -18.51 -8.20 -1.18
CA LEU A 116 -19.07 -9.54 -1.16
C LEU A 116 -19.95 -9.78 0.07
N LEU A 117 -19.49 -9.31 1.24
CA LEU A 117 -20.27 -9.34 2.48
C LEU A 117 -21.57 -8.55 2.32
N LEU A 118 -21.48 -7.32 1.80
CA LEU A 118 -22.64 -6.46 1.58
C LEU A 118 -23.63 -7.10 0.60
N ALA A 119 -23.14 -7.72 -0.48
CA ALA A 119 -23.97 -8.47 -1.42
C ALA A 119 -24.69 -9.65 -0.73
N GLY A 120 -23.99 -10.40 0.12
CA GLY A 120 -24.60 -11.49 0.90
C GLY A 120 -25.69 -11.00 1.86
N VAL A 121 -25.47 -9.87 2.53
CA VAL A 121 -26.46 -9.22 3.40
C VAL A 121 -27.69 -8.80 2.59
N LEU A 122 -27.49 -8.19 1.42
CA LEU A 122 -28.58 -7.78 0.54
C LEU A 122 -29.38 -8.97 0.02
N CYS A 123 -28.73 -10.06 -0.41
CA CYS A 123 -29.41 -11.28 -0.85
C CYS A 123 -30.23 -11.90 0.29
N THR A 124 -29.66 -12.01 1.49
CA THR A 124 -30.35 -12.57 2.66
C THR A 124 -31.51 -11.67 3.09
N GLY A 125 -31.34 -10.35 3.01
CA GLY A 125 -32.40 -9.37 3.27
C GLY A 125 -33.51 -9.43 2.23
N ALA A 126 -33.18 -9.58 0.95
CA ALA A 126 -34.16 -9.73 -0.13
C ALA A 126 -34.95 -11.05 0.03
N TRP A 127 -34.30 -12.13 0.44
CA TRP A 127 -34.97 -13.37 0.82
C TRP A 127 -35.94 -13.15 1.98
N LEU A 128 -35.49 -12.54 3.08
CA LEU A 128 -36.34 -12.27 4.25
C LEU A 128 -37.54 -11.38 3.88
N SER A 129 -37.30 -10.33 3.09
CA SER A 129 -38.35 -9.44 2.59
C SER A 129 -39.38 -10.19 1.75
N HIS A 130 -38.93 -11.09 0.88
CA HIS A 130 -39.83 -11.95 0.10
C HIS A 130 -40.66 -12.89 0.99
N THR A 131 -40.06 -13.50 2.02
CA THR A 131 -40.82 -14.36 2.93
C THR A 131 -41.90 -13.62 3.74
N LEU A 132 -41.66 -12.34 4.05
CA LEU A 132 -42.58 -11.54 4.88
C LEU A 132 -43.62 -10.79 4.05
N THR A 133 -43.24 -10.29 2.87
CA THR A 133 -44.04 -9.34 2.07
C THR A 133 -44.34 -9.84 0.65
N GLY A 134 -43.72 -10.94 0.22
CA GLY A 134 -43.79 -11.44 -1.16
C GLY A 134 -42.94 -10.66 -2.17
N TRP A 135 -42.30 -9.57 -1.75
CA TRP A 135 -41.49 -8.70 -2.59
C TRP A 135 -40.02 -8.69 -2.11
N PRO A 136 -39.03 -8.73 -3.02
CA PRO A 136 -39.14 -8.84 -4.48
C PRO A 136 -39.63 -10.24 -4.93
N ALA A 137 -40.36 -10.30 -6.04
CA ALA A 137 -40.89 -11.56 -6.58
C ALA A 137 -39.79 -12.34 -7.32
N PHE A 138 -39.32 -13.44 -6.73
CA PHE A 138 -38.28 -14.30 -7.34
C PHE A 138 -38.82 -15.29 -8.37
N ASN A 139 -40.14 -15.44 -8.45
CA ASN A 139 -40.84 -16.44 -9.27
C ASN A 139 -40.61 -16.26 -10.79
N HIS A 140 -40.10 -15.10 -11.20
CA HIS A 140 -39.83 -14.74 -12.60
C HIS A 140 -38.34 -14.66 -12.92
N MET A 141 -37.47 -15.12 -12.02
CA MET A 141 -36.02 -15.22 -12.24
C MET A 141 -35.64 -16.68 -12.47
N MET A 142 -35.05 -16.96 -13.64
CA MET A 142 -34.49 -18.26 -13.99
C MET A 142 -32.97 -18.15 -14.08
N PHE A 143 -32.27 -19.16 -13.55
CA PHE A 143 -30.81 -19.26 -13.66
C PHE A 143 -30.45 -20.34 -14.67
N ASN A 144 -29.49 -20.04 -15.54
CA ASN A 144 -28.99 -20.94 -16.57
C ASN A 144 -27.65 -21.52 -16.11
N ASP A 145 -27.63 -22.82 -15.86
CA ASP A 145 -26.46 -23.60 -15.43
C ASP A 145 -25.70 -24.26 -16.59
N SER A 146 -26.22 -24.16 -17.82
CA SER A 146 -25.64 -24.81 -19.02
C SER A 146 -24.32 -24.21 -19.51
N MET A 147 -23.82 -23.16 -18.84
CA MET A 147 -22.62 -22.39 -19.20
C MET A 147 -22.67 -21.76 -20.61
N THR A 148 -23.82 -21.83 -21.30
CA THR A 148 -24.03 -21.35 -22.66
C THR A 148 -25.19 -20.35 -22.64
N GLY A 149 -24.89 -19.07 -22.89
CA GLY A 149 -25.88 -17.99 -22.85
C GLY A 149 -25.92 -17.21 -21.52
N PRO A 150 -26.93 -16.34 -21.32
CA PRO A 150 -27.04 -15.53 -20.11
C PRO A 150 -27.33 -16.41 -18.89
N MET A 151 -26.58 -16.19 -17.81
CA MET A 151 -26.66 -16.93 -16.56
C MET A 151 -27.94 -16.64 -15.76
N MET A 152 -28.59 -15.51 -16.01
CA MET A 152 -29.84 -15.10 -15.35
C MET A 152 -30.80 -14.52 -16.39
N ILE A 153 -32.05 -14.96 -16.36
CA ILE A 153 -33.16 -14.46 -17.19
C ILE A 153 -34.25 -13.98 -16.24
N ALA A 154 -34.59 -12.69 -16.31
CA ALA A 154 -35.58 -12.07 -15.44
C ALA A 154 -36.73 -11.47 -16.27
N GLY A 155 -37.98 -11.71 -15.85
CA GLY A 155 -39.19 -11.16 -16.47
C GLY A 155 -40.00 -12.16 -17.30
N ASN A 156 -41.09 -11.71 -17.90
CA ASN A 156 -41.91 -12.55 -18.78
C ASN A 156 -41.21 -12.75 -20.13
N THR A 157 -40.70 -13.96 -20.37
CA THR A 157 -40.24 -14.38 -21.69
C THR A 157 -41.43 -14.90 -22.50
N ASN A 158 -41.96 -14.06 -23.39
CA ASN A 158 -42.91 -14.52 -24.40
C ASN A 158 -42.13 -15.14 -25.56
N ILE A 159 -42.15 -16.47 -25.66
CA ILE A 159 -41.68 -17.18 -26.84
C ILE A 159 -42.85 -17.25 -27.82
N THR A 160 -42.84 -16.37 -28.82
CA THR A 160 -43.78 -16.43 -29.95
C THR A 160 -43.20 -17.33 -31.03
N ILE A 161 -43.86 -18.44 -31.32
CA ILE A 161 -43.53 -19.29 -32.48
C ILE A 161 -44.54 -18.92 -33.56
N ASP A 162 -44.08 -18.20 -34.59
CA ASP A 162 -44.88 -17.87 -35.76
C ASP A 162 -44.61 -18.91 -36.86
N GLY A 163 -45.66 -19.59 -37.30
CA GLY A 163 -45.59 -20.59 -38.35
C GLY A 163 -46.04 -19.98 -39.66
N ASP A 164 -45.09 -19.74 -40.57
CA ASP A 164 -45.42 -19.42 -41.96
C ASP A 164 -46.13 -20.63 -42.56
N GLY A 165 -47.38 -20.43 -42.98
CA GLY A 165 -48.33 -21.46 -43.40
C GLY A 165 -47.96 -22.22 -44.69
N GLU A 166 -46.72 -22.12 -45.13
CA GLU A 166 -46.22 -22.75 -46.35
C GLU A 166 -45.44 -24.06 -46.08
N ASN A 167 -44.94 -24.29 -44.86
CA ASN A 167 -44.15 -25.49 -44.54
C ASN A 167 -44.91 -26.55 -43.73
N ARG A 168 -44.70 -27.83 -44.07
CA ARG A 168 -45.39 -29.02 -43.53
C ARG A 168 -44.96 -29.40 -42.10
N GLY A 169 -44.63 -28.41 -41.28
CA GLY A 169 -44.25 -28.62 -39.90
C GLY A 169 -45.40 -29.25 -39.10
N HIS A 170 -45.14 -30.37 -38.42
CA HIS A 170 -46.10 -31.01 -37.53
C HIS A 170 -45.89 -30.52 -36.10
N VAL A 171 -46.94 -29.92 -35.52
CA VAL A 171 -46.98 -29.58 -34.09
C VAL A 171 -47.69 -30.69 -33.32
N SER A 172 -47.01 -31.30 -32.36
CA SER A 172 -47.61 -32.30 -31.47
C SER A 172 -47.50 -31.88 -30.01
N ILE A 173 -48.63 -31.92 -29.31
CA ILE A 173 -48.70 -31.75 -27.86
C ILE A 173 -48.98 -33.12 -27.25
N ARG A 174 -48.10 -33.58 -26.36
CA ARG A 174 -48.22 -34.89 -25.70
C ARG A 174 -48.15 -34.70 -24.19
N THR A 175 -49.10 -35.31 -23.48
CA THR A 175 -49.16 -35.28 -22.01
C THR A 175 -48.87 -36.68 -21.49
N ASP A 176 -47.89 -36.80 -20.61
CA ASP A 176 -47.57 -38.06 -19.95
C ASP A 176 -48.33 -38.16 -18.62
N ALA A 177 -49.32 -39.04 -18.59
CA ALA A 177 -50.20 -39.24 -17.43
C ALA A 177 -49.49 -39.79 -16.18
N SER A 178 -48.30 -40.38 -16.33
CA SER A 178 -47.53 -40.92 -15.21
C SER A 178 -46.64 -39.88 -14.54
N THR A 179 -46.23 -38.85 -15.28
CA THR A 179 -45.30 -37.81 -14.82
C THR A 179 -45.93 -36.41 -14.73
N GLY A 180 -47.13 -36.20 -15.28
CA GLY A 180 -47.76 -34.89 -15.38
C GLY A 180 -47.06 -33.93 -16.33
N SER A 181 -46.05 -34.40 -17.08
CA SER A 181 -45.27 -33.57 -17.99
C SER A 181 -46.03 -33.31 -19.30
N VAL A 182 -45.94 -32.08 -19.79
CA VAL A 182 -46.46 -31.66 -21.10
C VAL A 182 -45.29 -31.41 -22.03
N GLN A 183 -45.30 -32.09 -23.17
CA GLN A 183 -44.31 -31.92 -24.23
C GLN A 183 -44.95 -31.25 -25.45
N ILE A 184 -44.37 -30.15 -25.91
CA ILE A 184 -44.71 -29.47 -27.15
C ILE A 184 -43.56 -29.69 -28.12
N ALA A 185 -43.80 -30.40 -29.21
CA ALA A 185 -42.80 -30.62 -30.25
C ALA A 185 -43.28 -30.00 -31.57
N VAL A 186 -42.43 -29.19 -32.18
CA VAL A 186 -42.58 -28.66 -33.54
C VAL A 186 -41.50 -29.31 -34.37
N ARG A 187 -41.88 -30.01 -35.44
CA ARG A 187 -40.91 -30.65 -36.33
C ARG A 187 -41.24 -30.31 -37.77
N ASP A 188 -40.22 -29.88 -38.49
CA ASP A 188 -40.27 -29.53 -39.89
C ASP A 188 -39.11 -30.22 -40.64
N ASP A 189 -39.07 -30.09 -41.97
CA ASP A 189 -38.07 -30.72 -42.83
C ASP A 189 -36.64 -30.24 -42.52
N ASN A 190 -36.50 -29.02 -42.00
CA ASN A 190 -35.21 -28.39 -41.70
C ASN A 190 -34.78 -28.49 -40.23
N GLY A 191 -35.63 -28.99 -39.33
CA GLY A 191 -35.30 -29.05 -37.91
C GLY A 191 -36.44 -29.44 -36.97
N SER A 192 -36.12 -29.55 -35.69
CA SER A 192 -37.08 -29.88 -34.64
C SER A 192 -36.87 -29.03 -33.40
N PHE A 193 -37.94 -28.48 -32.87
CA PHE A 193 -38.01 -27.81 -31.59
C PHE A 193 -38.87 -28.62 -30.62
N VAL A 194 -38.41 -28.86 -29.40
CA VAL A 194 -39.10 -29.63 -28.38
C VAL A 194 -39.01 -28.90 -27.05
N LEU A 195 -40.16 -28.52 -26.49
CA LEU A 195 -40.33 -28.01 -25.14
C LEU A 195 -40.96 -29.11 -24.27
N GLN A 196 -40.46 -29.32 -23.06
CA GLN A 196 -41.01 -30.27 -22.09
C GLN A 196 -41.10 -29.60 -20.72
N ASN A 197 -42.25 -29.76 -20.08
CA ASN A 197 -42.53 -29.31 -18.72
C ASN A 197 -42.21 -30.43 -17.71
N ALA A 198 -41.80 -30.08 -16.49
CA ALA A 198 -41.64 -30.97 -15.34
C ALA A 198 -43.00 -31.23 -14.64
N SER A 199 -43.02 -32.16 -13.69
CA SER A 199 -44.22 -32.50 -12.91
C SER A 199 -44.73 -31.34 -12.02
N ASP A 200 -43.93 -30.29 -11.86
CA ASP A 200 -44.21 -29.10 -11.05
C ASP A 200 -44.71 -27.90 -11.87
N GLY A 201 -44.86 -28.05 -13.19
CA GLY A 201 -45.31 -26.96 -14.07
C GLY A 201 -44.18 -26.09 -14.64
N SER A 202 -42.91 -26.34 -14.28
CA SER A 202 -41.74 -25.62 -14.82
C SER A 202 -41.18 -26.23 -16.11
N ILE A 203 -40.48 -25.45 -16.94
CA ILE A 203 -39.92 -25.99 -18.20
C ILE A 203 -38.70 -26.87 -17.91
N ALA A 204 -38.87 -28.20 -17.89
CA ALA A 204 -37.80 -29.16 -17.67
C ALA A 204 -36.71 -29.14 -18.75
N ARG A 205 -37.09 -28.91 -20.02
CA ARG A 205 -36.19 -29.06 -21.17
C ARG A 205 -36.72 -28.35 -22.42
N MET A 206 -35.82 -27.67 -23.11
CA MET A 206 -36.03 -27.06 -24.42
C MET A 206 -34.92 -27.55 -25.36
N MET A 207 -35.26 -28.09 -26.51
CA MET A 207 -34.32 -28.63 -27.49
C MET A 207 -34.65 -28.01 -28.84
N SER A 208 -33.67 -27.42 -29.50
CA SER A 208 -33.74 -27.04 -30.90
C SER A 208 -32.66 -27.81 -31.66
N SER A 209 -33.00 -28.40 -32.80
CA SER A 209 -32.07 -29.12 -33.65
C SER A 209 -32.32 -28.73 -35.09
N ASP A 210 -31.29 -28.32 -35.81
CA ASP A 210 -31.34 -28.01 -37.24
C ASP A 210 -30.22 -28.76 -37.99
N ALA A 211 -30.04 -28.46 -39.28
CA ALA A 211 -28.99 -29.04 -40.11
C ALA A 211 -27.55 -28.65 -39.68
N HIS A 212 -27.39 -27.60 -38.87
CA HIS A 212 -26.10 -27.02 -38.49
C HIS A 212 -25.72 -27.31 -37.04
N GLY A 213 -26.65 -27.78 -36.21
CA GLY A 213 -26.37 -28.15 -34.82
C GLY A 213 -27.60 -28.44 -33.98
N ARG A 214 -27.33 -28.74 -32.71
CA ARG A 214 -28.36 -28.98 -31.69
C ARG A 214 -28.09 -28.13 -30.46
N VAL A 215 -29.09 -27.37 -30.04
CA VAL A 215 -29.09 -26.59 -28.81
C VAL A 215 -30.05 -27.26 -27.83
N VAL A 216 -29.54 -27.66 -26.66
CA VAL A 216 -30.33 -28.26 -25.59
C VAL A 216 -30.19 -27.39 -24.34
N LEU A 217 -31.30 -26.80 -23.92
CA LEU A 217 -31.43 -26.09 -22.64
C LEU A 217 -32.23 -26.99 -21.71
N GLY A 218 -31.57 -27.69 -20.79
CA GLY A 218 -32.22 -28.56 -19.81
C GLY A 218 -32.18 -27.95 -18.41
N HIS A 219 -33.05 -28.43 -17.51
CA HIS A 219 -33.02 -28.15 -16.07
C HIS A 219 -33.29 -26.69 -15.67
N MET A 220 -34.28 -26.03 -16.28
CA MET A 220 -34.77 -24.75 -15.75
C MET A 220 -35.63 -25.00 -14.51
N ARG A 221 -34.99 -25.37 -13.40
CA ARG A 221 -35.65 -25.47 -12.09
C ARG A 221 -36.06 -24.07 -11.66
N PRO A 222 -37.32 -23.83 -11.25
CA PRO A 222 -37.67 -22.64 -10.53
C PRO A 222 -36.94 -22.75 -9.19
N GLU A 223 -35.89 -21.97 -9.01
CA GLU A 223 -35.18 -21.95 -7.73
C GLU A 223 -36.18 -21.57 -6.64
N THR A 224 -36.35 -22.48 -5.68
CA THR A 224 -37.09 -22.15 -4.47
C THR A 224 -36.42 -20.94 -3.82
N PRO A 225 -37.17 -20.03 -3.17
CA PRO A 225 -36.58 -18.87 -2.48
C PRO A 225 -35.39 -19.24 -1.57
N PHE A 226 -35.37 -20.47 -1.07
CA PHE A 226 -34.27 -21.05 -0.30
C PHE A 226 -32.89 -20.98 -0.97
N GLY A 227 -32.78 -21.06 -2.30
CA GLY A 227 -31.49 -20.94 -3.01
C GLY A 227 -30.82 -19.58 -2.80
N ILE A 228 -31.62 -18.50 -2.76
CA ILE A 228 -31.13 -17.13 -2.53
C ILE A 228 -30.60 -16.97 -1.11
N LEU A 229 -31.24 -17.63 -0.13
CA LEU A 229 -30.75 -17.66 1.24
C LEU A 229 -29.39 -18.35 1.33
N VAL A 230 -29.24 -19.52 0.70
CA VAL A 230 -27.98 -20.27 0.73
C VAL A 230 -26.85 -19.46 0.08
N VAL A 231 -27.10 -18.85 -1.09
CA VAL A 231 -26.14 -17.97 -1.77
C VAL A 231 -25.79 -16.77 -0.89
N GLY A 232 -26.79 -16.11 -0.29
CA GLY A 232 -26.60 -14.98 0.61
C GLY A 232 -25.73 -15.34 1.82
N LEU A 233 -25.99 -16.47 2.48
CA LEU A 233 -25.22 -16.96 3.61
C LEU A 233 -23.79 -17.31 3.23
N VAL A 234 -23.57 -17.98 2.09
CA VAL A 234 -22.22 -18.31 1.60
C VAL A 234 -21.42 -17.05 1.31
N LEU A 235 -22.02 -16.06 0.65
CA LEU A 235 -21.40 -14.75 0.39
C LEU A 235 -21.07 -14.02 1.70
N MET A 236 -21.96 -14.03 2.69
CA MET A 236 -21.69 -13.45 4.01
C MET A 236 -20.55 -14.17 4.74
N LEU A 237 -20.45 -15.49 4.62
CA LEU A 237 -19.41 -16.28 5.27
C LEU A 237 -18.04 -16.00 4.64
N ILE A 238 -17.95 -16.03 3.31
CA ILE A 238 -16.72 -15.74 2.55
C ILE A 238 -16.31 -14.27 2.75
N GLY A 239 -17.24 -13.34 2.58
CA GLY A 239 -16.99 -11.90 2.76
C GLY A 239 -16.66 -11.55 4.21
N GLY A 240 -17.31 -12.19 5.18
CA GLY A 240 -17.05 -12.04 6.62
C GLY A 240 -15.65 -12.51 7.02
N LEU A 241 -15.28 -13.73 6.63
CA LEU A 241 -13.93 -14.26 6.84
C LEU A 241 -12.89 -13.38 6.14
N GLY A 242 -13.10 -13.06 4.86
CA GLY A 242 -12.18 -12.23 4.07
C GLY A 242 -11.99 -10.83 4.67
N SER A 243 -13.07 -10.19 5.13
CA SER A 243 -13.02 -8.89 5.76
C SER A 243 -12.32 -8.94 7.13
N PHE A 244 -12.59 -9.96 7.94
CA PHE A 244 -11.92 -10.14 9.24
C PHE A 244 -10.41 -10.36 9.08
N PHE A 245 -9.99 -11.28 8.21
CA PHE A 245 -8.59 -11.55 7.96
C PHE A 245 -7.90 -10.35 7.32
N GLY A 246 -8.50 -9.74 6.29
CA GLY A 246 -7.92 -8.57 5.62
C GLY A 246 -7.74 -7.38 6.57
N TRP A 247 -8.73 -7.10 7.43
CA TRP A 247 -8.60 -6.08 8.48
C TRP A 247 -7.42 -6.40 9.41
N LYS A 248 -7.29 -7.64 9.89
CA LYS A 248 -6.19 -8.03 10.77
C LYS A 248 -4.83 -7.88 10.11
N VAL A 249 -4.69 -8.26 8.84
CA VAL A 249 -3.43 -8.12 8.09
C VAL A 249 -3.10 -6.64 7.91
N ILE A 250 -4.05 -5.81 7.48
CA ILE A 250 -3.85 -4.35 7.32
C ILE A 250 -3.42 -3.72 8.64
N VAL A 251 -4.11 -4.02 9.75
CA VAL A 251 -3.76 -3.51 11.08
C VAL A 251 -2.38 -4.00 11.52
N ALA A 252 -2.03 -5.25 11.26
CA ALA A 252 -0.71 -5.79 11.58
C ALA A 252 0.40 -5.06 10.82
N VAL A 253 0.19 -4.80 9.53
CA VAL A 253 1.13 -4.05 8.69
C VAL A 253 1.27 -2.62 9.18
N TRP A 254 0.17 -1.91 9.44
CA TRP A 254 0.20 -0.55 10.00
C TRP A 254 0.90 -0.48 11.36
N ARG A 255 0.69 -1.47 12.23
CA ARG A 255 1.41 -1.57 13.50
C ARG A 255 2.90 -1.80 13.31
N GLY A 256 3.29 -2.67 12.38
CA GLY A 256 4.69 -2.92 12.02
C GLY A 256 5.37 -1.66 11.49
N THR A 257 4.75 -0.99 10.54
CA THR A 257 5.24 0.27 9.96
C THR A 257 5.33 1.38 11.01
N GLY A 258 4.34 1.50 11.90
CA GLY A 258 4.38 2.44 13.01
C GLY A 258 5.44 2.11 14.07
N GLN A 259 5.77 0.83 14.29
CA GLN A 259 6.89 0.44 15.16
C GLN A 259 8.23 0.76 14.52
N TRP A 260 8.38 0.52 13.23
CA TRP A 260 9.57 0.84 12.47
C TRP A 260 9.84 2.35 12.42
N LEU A 261 8.81 3.18 12.14
CA LEU A 261 8.91 4.64 12.19
C LEU A 261 9.31 5.14 13.58
N ARG A 262 8.69 4.59 14.64
CA ARG A 262 9.08 4.92 16.02
C ARG A 262 10.50 4.49 16.38
N TRP A 263 10.99 3.40 15.78
CA TRP A 263 12.37 2.98 15.95
C TRP A 263 13.35 3.93 15.23
N GLN A 264 13.05 4.31 13.99
CA GLN A 264 13.83 5.33 13.27
C GLN A 264 13.84 6.67 14.00
N TRP A 265 12.69 7.11 14.53
CA TRP A 265 12.61 8.35 15.30
C TRP A 265 13.52 8.32 16.54
N ARG A 266 13.54 7.20 17.28
CA ARG A 266 14.42 7.02 18.44
C ARG A 266 15.90 7.01 18.08
N LEU A 267 16.27 6.42 16.95
CA LEU A 267 17.64 6.46 16.44
C LEU A 267 18.09 7.90 16.13
N LEU A 268 17.22 8.71 15.54
CA LEU A 268 17.52 10.11 15.21
C LEU A 268 17.70 10.98 16.45
N HIS A 269 17.03 10.65 17.57
CA HIS A 269 17.11 11.40 18.82
C HIS A 269 18.18 10.88 19.77
N GLY A 270 19.00 9.91 19.34
CA GLY A 270 20.11 9.39 20.15
C GLY A 270 19.70 8.57 21.37
N GLU A 271 18.40 8.21 21.50
CA GLU A 271 17.89 7.37 22.58
C GLU A 271 18.28 5.92 22.34
N SER A 272 19.52 5.58 22.67
CA SER A 272 20.06 4.23 22.60
C SER A 272 19.85 3.46 23.90
N ARG A 273 18.62 2.94 24.04
CA ARG A 273 18.15 1.81 24.90
C ARG A 273 18.19 1.98 26.43
N PRO A 274 17.49 1.07 27.15
CA PRO A 274 16.13 0.55 26.93
C PRO A 274 15.11 1.15 27.91
#